data_AF-A0A1L0G5C2-F1
#
_entry.id   AF-A0A1L0G5C2-F1
#
_cell.length_a   1.000
_cell.length_b   1.000
_cell.length_c   1.000
_cell.angle_alpha   90.00
_cell.angle_beta   90.00
_cell.angle_gamma   90.00
#
_symmetry.space_group_name_H-M   'P 1'
#
loop_
_entity.id
_entity.type
_entity.pdbx_description
1 polymer ?
#
loop_
_entity_poly.entity_id
_entity_poly.type
_entity_poly.pdbx_seq_one_letter_code
_entity_poly.pdbx_strand_id
1 'polypeptide(L)'
;MLPVQSYYYPFYKTTQEFYQLEKWHAIFGVILICIPWLLVILGFLNNIIESTQFISRNLPVGLRIWIRKHILVPALFKEKSNVPLHLTSKIPFDYVPPRIVSIAIVIYYAINVIFCSVNYSSFPENLWWDTRADQIMTYVSNRTGVLSFVNLPILILFASRNNIFQWMTGWSYATFQFFHRHVAFICTLQAVIHSVLYTVLKLRMPGGAATYAAEAAKPYWYWGIVATTLLCLILPLSILKLRRLSYEAFIFFHYSLAIVAIAGCKFHISRRFKTEWGYNYWLYATYAVWGFDFLTRIVRVVRLSWMGISVHATIELAESETDVLK
;
A
#
# COMPACT_ATOMS: atom_id res chain seq x y z
N MET A 1 50.08 9.24 -2.95
CA MET A 1 48.98 9.39 -1.97
C MET A 1 48.59 10.86 -1.96
N LEU A 2 47.34 11.20 -2.31
CA LEU A 2 46.85 12.57 -2.20
C LEU A 2 46.61 12.92 -0.71
N PRO A 3 46.75 14.18 -0.28
CA PRO A 3 46.69 14.56 1.14
C PRO A 3 45.31 14.30 1.75
N VAL A 4 45.25 13.95 3.04
CA VAL A 4 44.01 13.66 3.79
C VAL A 4 42.94 14.77 3.69
N GLN A 5 43.36 16.03 3.52
CA GLN A 5 42.44 17.16 3.30
C GLN A 5 41.67 17.09 1.97
N SER A 6 42.19 16.39 0.95
CA SER A 6 41.52 16.27 -0.36
C SER A 6 40.28 15.37 -0.36
N TYR A 7 40.19 14.42 0.59
CA TYR A 7 39.04 13.50 0.70
C TYR A 7 37.93 14.00 1.65
N TYR A 8 38.23 14.99 2.50
CA TYR A 8 37.26 15.47 3.49
C TYR A 8 36.01 16.06 2.83
N TYR A 9 36.19 16.93 1.84
CA TYR A 9 35.05 17.60 1.19
C TYR A 9 34.14 16.62 0.41
N PRO A 10 34.67 15.73 -0.46
CA PRO A 10 33.88 14.67 -1.10
C PRO A 10 33.13 13.78 -0.09
N PHE A 11 33.81 13.36 0.98
CA PHE A 11 33.20 12.53 2.03
C PHE A 11 32.07 13.26 2.77
N TYR A 12 32.33 14.49 3.22
CA TYR A 12 31.35 15.34 3.88
C TYR A 12 30.12 15.55 2.99
N LYS A 13 30.33 15.85 1.71
CA LYS A 13 29.24 16.09 0.76
C LYS A 13 28.45 14.82 0.44
N THR A 14 29.12 13.67 0.26
CA THR A 14 28.45 12.37 0.03
C THR A 14 27.55 12.01 1.22
N THR A 15 28.08 12.15 2.43
CA THR A 15 27.32 11.85 3.66
C THR A 15 26.18 12.85 3.86
N GLN A 16 26.40 14.14 3.63
CA GLN A 16 25.36 15.16 3.72
C GLN A 16 24.19 14.90 2.75
N GLU A 17 24.47 14.51 1.51
CA GLU A 17 23.44 14.15 0.52
C GLU A 17 22.63 12.94 0.98
N PHE A 18 23.28 11.93 1.55
CA PHE A 18 22.59 10.78 2.13
C PHE A 18 21.65 11.19 3.28
N TYR A 19 22.12 12.00 4.23
CA TYR A 19 21.28 12.50 5.31
C TYR A 19 20.09 13.32 4.80
N GLN A 20 20.31 14.13 3.76
CA GLN A 20 19.23 14.92 3.16
C GLN A 20 18.18 14.02 2.50
N LEU A 21 18.60 12.93 1.84
CA LEU A 21 17.70 11.93 1.28
C LEU A 21 16.87 11.24 2.36
N GLU A 22 17.52 10.81 3.45
CA GLU A 22 16.88 10.19 4.60
C GLU A 22 15.89 11.13 5.30
N LYS A 23 16.24 12.41 5.44
CA LYS A 23 15.31 13.44 5.92
C LYS A 23 14.06 13.51 5.05
N TRP A 24 14.23 13.57 3.73
CA TRP A 24 13.10 13.55 2.82
C TRP A 24 12.33 12.22 2.88
N HIS A 25 12.99 11.07 3.09
CA HIS A 25 12.33 9.77 3.27
C HIS A 25 11.34 9.84 4.43
N ALA A 26 11.79 10.36 5.56
CA ALA A 26 10.96 10.54 6.73
C ALA A 26 9.80 11.52 6.49
N ILE A 27 10.07 12.71 5.91
CA ILE A 27 9.04 13.73 5.65
C ILE A 27 7.94 13.17 4.73
N PHE A 28 8.31 12.57 3.59
CA PHE A 28 7.32 12.01 2.67
C PHE A 28 6.58 10.82 3.27
N GLY A 29 7.25 9.98 4.07
CA GLY A 29 6.62 8.88 4.78
C GLY A 29 5.55 9.36 5.77
N VAL A 30 5.87 10.40 6.55
CA VAL A 30 4.92 11.00 7.51
C VAL A 30 3.76 11.67 6.77
N ILE A 31 4.00 12.43 5.70
CA ILE A 31 2.91 13.03 4.93
C ILE A 31 1.99 11.94 4.35
N LEU A 32 2.58 10.87 3.81
CA LEU A 32 1.82 9.77 3.20
C LEU A 32 0.95 9.02 4.22
N ILE A 33 1.44 8.81 5.45
CA ILE A 33 0.64 8.18 6.51
C ILE A 33 -0.48 9.07 7.05
N CYS A 34 -0.37 10.39 6.90
CA CYS A 34 -1.41 11.35 7.25
C CYS A 34 -2.57 11.39 6.25
N ILE A 35 -2.37 10.93 5.00
CA ILE A 35 -3.42 10.99 3.96
C ILE A 35 -4.67 10.17 4.32
N PRO A 36 -4.58 8.92 4.80
CA PRO A 36 -5.75 8.19 5.29
C PRO A 36 -6.50 8.96 6.37
N TRP A 37 -5.80 9.62 7.31
CA TRP A 37 -6.44 10.43 8.34
C TRP A 37 -7.18 11.64 7.75
N LEU A 38 -6.60 12.31 6.75
CA LEU A 38 -7.30 13.38 6.03
C LEU A 38 -8.58 12.87 5.35
N LEU A 39 -8.51 11.73 4.67
CA LEU A 39 -9.69 11.11 4.05
C LEU A 39 -10.76 10.76 5.09
N VAL A 40 -10.35 10.30 6.27
CA VAL A 40 -11.26 9.99 7.39
C VAL A 40 -11.91 11.24 7.96
N ILE A 41 -11.15 12.32 8.13
CA ILE A 41 -11.69 13.60 8.60
C ILE A 41 -12.73 14.12 7.60
N LEU A 42 -12.41 14.11 6.30
CA LEU A 42 -13.35 14.53 5.26
C LEU A 42 -14.60 13.63 5.24
N GLY A 43 -14.43 12.32 5.37
CA GLY A 43 -15.55 11.37 5.45
C GLY A 43 -16.41 11.58 6.71
N PHE A 44 -15.79 11.85 7.86
CA PHE A 44 -16.46 12.13 9.12
C PHE A 44 -17.26 13.43 9.06
N LEU A 45 -16.67 14.50 8.50
CA LEU A 45 -17.38 15.76 8.26
C LEU A 45 -18.59 15.53 7.33
N ASN A 46 -18.42 14.76 6.26
CA ASN A 46 -19.54 14.39 5.39
C ASN A 46 -20.62 13.61 6.14
N ASN A 47 -20.25 12.66 6.99
CA ASN A 47 -21.17 11.89 7.81
C ASN A 47 -21.97 12.77 8.80
N ILE A 48 -21.33 13.77 9.42
CA ILE A 48 -22.02 14.77 10.25
C ILE A 48 -23.01 15.60 9.41
N ILE A 49 -22.58 16.08 8.25
CA ILE A 49 -23.42 16.88 7.35
C ILE A 49 -24.65 16.09 6.88
N GLU A 50 -24.48 14.79 6.58
CA GLU A 50 -25.57 13.91 6.18
C GLU A 50 -26.51 13.59 7.35
N SER A 51 -25.97 13.23 8.52
CA SER A 51 -26.78 12.91 9.71
C SER A 51 -27.57 14.10 10.27
N THR A 52 -27.02 15.31 10.19
CA THR A 52 -27.72 16.56 10.54
C THR A 52 -28.71 17.02 9.48
N GLN A 53 -28.80 16.31 8.35
CA GLN A 53 -29.62 16.68 7.19
C GLN A 53 -29.31 18.10 6.67
N PHE A 54 -28.12 18.63 6.95
CA PHE A 54 -27.78 20.04 6.70
C PHE A 54 -27.87 20.38 5.21
N ILE A 55 -27.32 19.54 4.34
CA ILE A 55 -27.43 19.70 2.88
C ILE A 55 -28.89 19.60 2.43
N SER A 56 -29.65 18.64 2.95
CA SER A 56 -31.05 18.46 2.56
C SER A 56 -31.97 19.60 3.03
N ARG A 57 -31.57 20.35 4.07
CA ARG A 57 -32.30 21.50 4.60
C ARG A 57 -31.95 22.80 3.87
N ASN A 58 -30.70 22.98 3.45
CA ASN A 58 -30.19 24.25 2.92
C ASN A 58 -29.99 24.30 1.40
N LEU A 59 -29.84 23.15 0.71
CA LEU A 59 -29.67 23.14 -0.75
C LEU A 59 -31.00 22.88 -1.48
N PRO A 60 -31.26 23.60 -2.59
CA PRO A 60 -32.40 23.32 -3.44
C PRO A 60 -32.32 21.90 -4.03
N VAL A 61 -33.47 21.24 -4.13
CA VAL A 61 -33.60 19.83 -4.53
C VAL A 61 -32.92 19.54 -5.87
N GLY A 62 -33.01 20.47 -6.83
CA GLY A 62 -32.36 20.34 -8.15
C GLY A 62 -30.84 20.26 -8.07
N LEU A 63 -30.20 21.10 -7.26
CA LEU A 63 -28.75 21.09 -7.07
C LEU A 63 -28.29 19.82 -6.35
N ARG A 64 -29.06 19.34 -5.36
CA ARG A 64 -28.79 18.09 -4.64
C ARG A 64 -28.81 16.87 -5.57
N ILE A 65 -29.84 16.78 -6.41
CA ILE A 65 -29.96 15.70 -7.41
C ILE A 65 -28.81 15.81 -8.41
N TRP A 66 -28.46 17.03 -8.85
CA TRP A 66 -27.35 17.25 -9.76
C TRP A 66 -26.01 16.77 -9.18
N ILE A 67 -25.68 17.13 -7.93
CA ILE A 67 -24.45 16.71 -7.25
C ILE A 67 -24.40 15.18 -7.11
N ARG A 68 -25.48 14.55 -6.63
CA ARG A 68 -25.53 13.09 -6.49
C ARG A 68 -25.37 12.37 -7.84
N LYS A 69 -26.07 12.86 -8.87
CA LYS A 69 -26.06 12.28 -10.22
C LYS A 69 -24.72 12.43 -10.93
N HIS A 70 -24.00 13.53 -10.73
CA HIS A 70 -22.78 13.82 -11.51
C HIS A 70 -21.48 13.56 -10.74
N ILE A 71 -21.48 13.71 -9.41
CA ILE A 71 -20.26 13.69 -8.58
C ILE A 71 -20.18 12.44 -7.71
N LEU A 72 -21.25 12.10 -6.95
CA LEU A 72 -21.16 11.11 -5.87
C LEU A 72 -21.41 9.66 -6.32
N VAL A 73 -22.52 9.42 -7.02
CA VAL A 73 -23.05 8.07 -7.30
C VAL A 73 -22.46 7.38 -8.54
N PRO A 74 -22.24 8.03 -9.69
CA PRO A 74 -21.84 7.31 -10.89
C PRO A 74 -20.43 6.70 -10.76
N ALA A 75 -20.18 5.59 -11.47
CA ALA A 75 -18.84 5.03 -11.61
C ALA A 75 -17.94 5.96 -12.45
N LEU A 76 -16.62 5.75 -12.37
CA LEU A 76 -15.63 6.60 -13.06
C LEU A 76 -15.91 6.75 -14.57
N PHE A 77 -16.47 5.71 -15.20
CA PHE A 77 -16.87 5.70 -16.60
C PHE A 77 -18.39 5.54 -16.76
N LYS A 78 -18.89 5.39 -18.00
CA LYS A 78 -20.34 5.26 -18.32
C LYS A 78 -21.03 4.01 -17.75
N GLU A 79 -20.29 3.11 -17.10
CA GLU A 79 -20.84 1.87 -16.55
C GLU A 79 -21.35 2.00 -15.10
N LYS A 80 -22.17 1.05 -14.65
CA LYS A 80 -22.65 0.98 -13.26
C LYS A 80 -21.50 0.55 -12.34
N SER A 81 -21.42 1.07 -11.11
CA SER A 81 -20.28 0.81 -10.17
C SER A 81 -20.15 -0.64 -9.69
N ASN A 82 -21.08 -1.53 -10.09
CA ASN A 82 -21.10 -2.95 -9.75
C ASN A 82 -20.83 -3.87 -10.94
N VAL A 83 -20.42 -3.32 -12.10
CA VAL A 83 -19.97 -4.13 -13.23
C VAL A 83 -18.52 -4.55 -12.99
N PRO A 84 -18.20 -5.85 -13.02
CA PRO A 84 -16.83 -6.30 -12.91
C PRO A 84 -16.04 -5.89 -14.15
N LEU A 85 -14.82 -5.39 -13.95
CA LEU A 85 -13.83 -5.22 -15.00
C LEU A 85 -13.29 -6.59 -15.41
N HIS A 86 -13.18 -6.79 -16.72
CA HIS A 86 -12.73 -8.03 -17.34
C HIS A 86 -11.31 -7.87 -17.91
N LEU A 87 -10.38 -8.75 -17.53
CA LEU A 87 -9.02 -8.83 -18.11
C LEU A 87 -9.07 -9.45 -19.50
N THR A 88 -9.97 -10.41 -19.67
CA THR A 88 -10.36 -11.05 -20.93
C THR A 88 -11.86 -11.25 -20.87
N SER A 89 -12.54 -11.48 -21.98
CA SER A 89 -14.02 -11.66 -22.03
C SER A 89 -14.58 -12.59 -20.96
N LYS A 90 -13.80 -13.58 -20.48
CA LYS A 90 -14.19 -14.57 -19.47
C LYS A 90 -13.54 -14.42 -18.08
N ILE A 91 -12.65 -13.45 -17.86
CA ILE A 91 -11.88 -13.34 -16.61
C ILE A 91 -12.15 -11.99 -15.94
N PRO A 92 -13.12 -11.90 -15.01
CA PRO A 92 -13.32 -10.70 -14.20
C PRO A 92 -12.17 -10.57 -13.19
N PHE A 93 -11.52 -9.41 -13.16
CA PHE A 93 -10.37 -9.16 -12.28
C PHE A 93 -10.73 -8.32 -11.05
N ASP A 94 -11.57 -7.29 -11.19
CA ASP A 94 -12.02 -6.46 -10.06
C ASP A 94 -13.26 -5.61 -10.41
N TYR A 95 -13.79 -4.79 -9.49
CA TYR A 95 -14.88 -3.84 -9.76
C TYR A 95 -14.37 -2.42 -9.96
N VAL A 96 -15.15 -1.57 -10.64
CA VAL A 96 -14.86 -0.13 -10.78
C VAL A 96 -15.29 0.62 -9.50
N PRO A 97 -14.41 1.40 -8.85
CA PRO A 97 -14.81 2.20 -7.69
C PRO A 97 -15.80 3.31 -8.09
N PRO A 98 -16.63 3.80 -7.16
CA PRO A 98 -17.38 5.05 -7.35
C PRO A 98 -16.44 6.22 -7.73
N ARG A 99 -16.96 7.25 -8.42
CA ARG A 99 -16.14 8.39 -8.90
C ARG A 99 -15.29 9.04 -7.82
N ILE A 100 -15.88 9.37 -6.68
CA ILE A 100 -15.17 10.05 -5.60
C ILE A 100 -14.02 9.20 -5.04
N VAL A 101 -14.24 7.89 -4.92
CA VAL A 101 -13.22 6.92 -4.49
C VAL A 101 -12.11 6.82 -5.52
N SER A 102 -12.48 6.75 -6.81
CA SER A 102 -11.54 6.72 -7.92
C SER A 102 -10.68 7.98 -7.99
N ILE A 103 -11.26 9.17 -7.82
CA ILE A 103 -10.53 10.45 -7.77
C ILE A 103 -9.55 10.44 -6.61
N ALA A 104 -9.97 10.00 -5.42
CA ALA A 104 -9.09 9.89 -4.26
C ALA A 104 -7.92 8.92 -4.50
N ILE A 105 -8.17 7.78 -5.16
CA ILE A 105 -7.13 6.81 -5.55
C ILE A 105 -6.15 7.43 -6.55
N VAL A 106 -6.63 8.15 -7.57
CA VAL A 106 -5.77 8.80 -8.58
C VAL A 106 -4.89 9.87 -7.93
N ILE A 107 -5.45 10.69 -7.03
CA ILE A 107 -4.68 11.67 -6.26
C ILE A 107 -3.62 10.96 -5.41
N TYR A 108 -3.98 9.87 -4.75
CA TYR A 108 -3.05 9.09 -3.95
C TYR A 108 -1.91 8.48 -4.79
N TYR A 109 -2.20 8.03 -6.02
CA TYR A 109 -1.18 7.55 -6.96
C TYR A 109 -0.27 8.69 -7.41
N ALA A 110 -0.83 9.86 -7.76
CA ALA A 110 -0.06 11.03 -8.14
C ALA A 110 0.91 11.46 -7.02
N ILE A 111 0.43 11.50 -5.77
CA ILE A 111 1.27 11.82 -4.61
C ILE A 111 2.41 10.81 -4.45
N ASN A 112 2.14 9.50 -4.53
CA ASN A 112 3.17 8.48 -4.45
C ASN A 112 4.22 8.63 -5.57
N VAL A 113 3.80 8.89 -6.82
CA VAL A 113 4.71 9.10 -7.95
C VAL A 113 5.56 10.35 -7.76
N ILE A 114 4.96 11.47 -7.34
CA ILE A 114 5.68 12.72 -7.05
C ILE A 114 6.71 12.48 -5.94
N PHE A 115 6.32 11.87 -4.83
CA PHE A 115 7.23 11.57 -3.72
C PHE A 115 8.35 10.60 -4.11
N CYS A 116 8.12 9.72 -5.09
CA CYS A 116 9.16 8.87 -5.66
C CYS A 116 10.14 9.63 -6.58
N SER A 117 9.83 10.85 -7.03
CA SER A 117 10.51 11.50 -8.15
C SER A 117 11.20 12.84 -7.82
N VAL A 118 10.90 13.45 -6.67
CA VAL A 118 11.37 14.81 -6.34
C VAL A 118 12.44 14.82 -5.23
N ASN A 119 13.12 15.98 -5.09
CA ASN A 119 14.12 16.27 -4.06
C ASN A 119 15.37 15.37 -4.08
N TYR A 120 15.88 15.11 -5.27
CA TYR A 120 17.19 14.48 -5.49
C TYR A 120 18.24 15.52 -5.87
N SER A 121 19.39 15.48 -5.20
CA SER A 121 20.59 16.25 -5.55
C SER A 121 21.73 15.27 -5.82
N SER A 122 22.55 15.57 -6.84
CA SER A 122 23.67 14.72 -7.27
C SER A 122 24.90 15.59 -7.51
N PHE A 123 26.09 15.07 -7.27
CA PHE A 123 27.32 15.83 -7.50
C PHE A 123 28.45 14.94 -8.07
N PRO A 124 29.39 15.50 -8.85
CA PRO A 124 30.36 14.69 -9.60
C PRO A 124 31.37 13.91 -8.74
N GLU A 125 31.80 14.44 -7.60
CA GLU A 125 32.86 13.85 -6.74
C GLU A 125 32.30 12.91 -5.66
N ASN A 126 31.23 12.18 -5.96
CA ASN A 126 30.60 11.32 -4.96
C ASN A 126 31.46 10.07 -4.69
N LEU A 127 31.69 9.76 -3.41
CA LEU A 127 32.54 8.63 -3.01
C LEU A 127 31.87 7.24 -3.11
N TRP A 128 30.56 7.18 -3.30
CA TRP A 128 29.80 5.92 -3.35
C TRP A 128 29.41 5.53 -4.77
N TRP A 129 29.32 6.49 -5.70
CA TRP A 129 28.91 6.25 -7.08
C TRP A 129 29.66 7.14 -8.05
N ASP A 130 30.26 6.52 -9.07
CA ASP A 130 31.08 7.19 -10.07
C ASP A 130 30.28 8.05 -11.04
N THR A 131 29.02 7.69 -11.30
CA THR A 131 28.18 8.39 -12.28
C THR A 131 26.96 9.04 -11.63
N ARG A 132 26.55 10.19 -12.18
CA ARG A 132 25.29 10.85 -11.80
C ARG A 132 24.08 9.93 -11.98
N ALA A 133 24.08 9.10 -13.02
CA ALA A 133 22.99 8.17 -13.30
C ALA A 133 22.83 7.14 -12.17
N ASP A 134 23.95 6.58 -11.69
CA ASP A 134 23.95 5.57 -10.62
C ASP A 134 23.59 6.18 -9.25
N GLN A 135 23.99 7.43 -9.00
CA GLN A 135 23.54 8.21 -7.83
C GLN A 135 22.02 8.34 -7.82
N ILE A 136 21.44 8.92 -8.88
CA ILE A 136 20.00 9.15 -8.97
C ILE A 136 19.23 7.82 -8.94
N MET A 137 19.72 6.80 -9.64
CA MET A 137 19.13 5.46 -9.61
C MET A 137 19.08 4.91 -8.20
N THR A 138 20.16 5.04 -7.42
CA THR A 138 20.18 4.56 -6.04
C THR A 138 19.23 5.35 -5.15
N TYR A 139 19.12 6.66 -5.35
CA TYR A 139 18.20 7.50 -4.59
C TYR A 139 16.73 7.15 -4.86
N VAL A 140 16.36 6.94 -6.12
CA VAL A 140 15.03 6.46 -6.50
C VAL A 140 14.78 5.05 -5.97
N SER A 141 15.78 4.18 -6.01
CA SER A 141 15.70 2.82 -5.44
C SER A 141 15.39 2.87 -3.94
N ASN A 142 16.11 3.70 -3.19
CA ASN A 142 15.88 3.88 -1.75
C ASN A 142 14.50 4.46 -1.46
N ARG A 143 14.11 5.52 -2.19
CA ARG A 143 12.83 6.19 -2.03
C ARG A 143 11.66 5.24 -2.22
N THR A 144 11.68 4.47 -3.30
CA THR A 144 10.62 3.50 -3.62
C THR A 144 10.56 2.38 -2.57
N GLY A 145 11.71 1.89 -2.10
CA GLY A 145 11.75 0.94 -0.98
C GLY A 145 11.10 1.49 0.30
N VAL A 146 11.48 2.70 0.72
CA VAL A 146 10.91 3.30 1.94
C VAL A 146 9.42 3.57 1.80
N LEU A 147 8.96 4.14 0.68
CA LEU A 147 7.54 4.43 0.49
C LEU A 147 6.69 3.14 0.38
N SER A 148 7.26 2.05 -0.13
CA SER A 148 6.62 0.72 -0.05
C SER A 148 6.36 0.32 1.41
N PHE A 149 7.36 0.47 2.28
CA PHE A 149 7.20 0.19 3.72
C PHE A 149 6.18 1.12 4.39
N VAL A 150 6.12 2.39 4.01
CA VAL A 150 5.11 3.35 4.51
C VAL A 150 3.69 2.95 4.08
N ASN A 151 3.55 2.32 2.91
CA ASN A 151 2.25 1.87 2.40
C ASN A 151 1.75 0.58 3.07
N LEU A 152 2.61 -0.23 3.70
CA LEU A 152 2.20 -1.43 4.46
C LEU A 152 1.20 -1.17 5.60
N PRO A 153 1.41 -0.21 6.53
CA PRO A 153 0.42 0.06 7.56
C PRO A 153 -0.89 0.61 6.98
N ILE A 154 -0.82 1.43 5.94
CA ILE A 154 -2.00 1.98 5.25
C ILE A 154 -2.80 0.86 4.57
N LEU A 155 -2.09 -0.07 3.91
CA LEU A 155 -2.66 -1.24 3.25
C LEU A 155 -3.48 -2.09 4.23
N ILE A 156 -2.90 -2.41 5.39
CA ILE A 156 -3.55 -3.25 6.40
C ILE A 156 -4.69 -2.49 7.09
N LEU A 157 -4.54 -1.19 7.31
CA LEU A 157 -5.59 -0.33 7.85
C LEU A 157 -6.85 -0.40 7.00
N PHE A 158 -6.72 -0.29 5.67
CA PHE A 158 -7.86 -0.41 4.76
C PHE A 158 -8.42 -1.84 4.64
N ALA A 159 -7.66 -2.87 5.02
CA ALA A 159 -8.15 -4.26 5.05
C ALA A 159 -9.00 -4.58 6.29
N SER A 160 -8.76 -3.86 7.39
CA SER A 160 -9.31 -4.14 8.72
C SER A 160 -10.85 -4.07 8.74
N ARG A 161 -11.47 -5.03 9.43
CA ARG A 161 -12.94 -5.10 9.56
C ARG A 161 -13.44 -4.33 10.78
N ASN A 162 -12.59 -4.17 11.79
CA ASN A 162 -12.88 -3.35 12.96
C ASN A 162 -12.18 -2.00 12.86
N ASN A 163 -12.35 -1.33 11.72
CA ASN A 163 -11.74 -0.03 11.51
C ASN A 163 -12.57 1.07 12.17
N ILE A 164 -11.98 1.82 13.10
CA ILE A 164 -12.59 3.03 13.69
C ILE A 164 -13.03 4.00 12.58
N PHE A 165 -12.32 4.00 11.46
CA PHE A 165 -12.61 4.84 10.32
C PHE A 165 -13.93 4.49 9.64
N GLN A 166 -14.36 3.22 9.64
CA GLN A 166 -15.67 2.85 9.09
C GLN A 166 -16.78 3.46 9.94
N TRP A 167 -16.63 3.43 11.28
CA TRP A 167 -17.58 4.07 12.20
C TRP A 167 -17.61 5.60 12.04
N MET A 168 -16.44 6.24 11.91
CA MET A 168 -16.37 7.70 11.76
C MET A 168 -16.94 8.17 10.41
N THR A 169 -16.53 7.55 9.32
CA THR A 169 -16.86 8.03 7.96
C THR A 169 -18.23 7.59 7.48
N GLY A 170 -18.83 6.56 8.08
CA GLY A 170 -20.05 5.92 7.56
C GLY A 170 -19.85 5.16 6.24
N TRP A 171 -18.60 5.01 5.77
CA TRP A 171 -18.32 4.29 4.54
C TRP A 171 -18.47 2.78 4.71
N SER A 172 -18.95 2.13 3.65
CA SER A 172 -19.04 0.67 3.61
C SER A 172 -17.66 0.00 3.64
N TYR A 173 -17.60 -1.24 4.13
CA TYR A 173 -16.39 -2.07 4.02
C TYR A 173 -15.93 -2.22 2.55
N ALA A 174 -16.85 -2.30 1.59
CA ALA A 174 -16.50 -2.38 0.17
C ALA A 174 -15.69 -1.15 -0.30
N THR A 175 -16.00 0.05 0.20
CA THR A 175 -15.23 1.28 -0.05
C THR A 175 -13.79 1.15 0.44
N PHE A 176 -13.60 0.67 1.68
CA PHE A 176 -12.28 0.41 2.25
C PHE A 176 -11.51 -0.63 1.44
N GLN A 177 -12.18 -1.68 0.97
CA GLN A 177 -11.54 -2.69 0.15
C GLN A 177 -11.06 -2.15 -1.21
N PHE A 178 -11.67 -1.11 -1.79
CA PHE A 178 -11.10 -0.45 -2.98
C PHE A 178 -9.75 0.18 -2.64
N PHE A 179 -9.68 0.97 -1.56
CA PHE A 179 -8.42 1.57 -1.11
C PHE A 179 -7.36 0.50 -0.80
N HIS A 180 -7.71 -0.56 -0.08
CA HIS A 180 -6.81 -1.67 0.23
C HIS A 180 -6.14 -2.21 -1.05
N ARG A 181 -6.91 -2.54 -2.09
CA ARG A 181 -6.36 -3.12 -3.33
C ARG A 181 -5.47 -2.14 -4.10
N HIS A 182 -5.86 -0.87 -4.15
CA HIS A 182 -5.06 0.14 -4.84
C HIS A 182 -3.78 0.51 -4.09
N VAL A 183 -3.82 0.53 -2.75
CA VAL A 183 -2.63 0.69 -1.90
C VAL A 183 -1.73 -0.54 -2.02
N ALA A 184 -2.30 -1.75 -2.11
CA ALA A 184 -1.53 -2.99 -2.33
C ALA A 184 -0.75 -2.94 -3.63
N PHE A 185 -1.41 -2.46 -4.70
CA PHE A 185 -0.79 -2.31 -6.01
C PHE A 185 0.39 -1.32 -5.96
N ILE A 186 0.21 -0.12 -5.43
CA ILE A 186 1.32 0.87 -5.39
C ILE A 186 2.44 0.43 -4.45
N CYS A 187 2.12 -0.18 -3.31
CA CYS A 187 3.09 -0.77 -2.39
C CYS A 187 3.96 -1.82 -3.09
N THR A 188 3.33 -2.72 -3.83
CA THR A 188 4.01 -3.79 -4.57
C THR A 188 4.82 -3.22 -5.73
N LEU A 189 4.25 -2.26 -6.49
CA LEU A 189 4.94 -1.60 -7.60
C LEU A 189 6.21 -0.88 -7.12
N GLN A 190 6.14 -0.20 -5.99
CA GLN A 190 7.31 0.45 -5.37
C GLN A 190 8.38 -0.58 -4.95
N ALA A 191 7.98 -1.72 -4.38
CA ALA A 191 8.91 -2.81 -4.06
C ALA A 191 9.57 -3.41 -5.32
N VAL A 192 8.80 -3.55 -6.40
CA VAL A 192 9.32 -4.02 -7.70
C VAL A 192 10.30 -3.01 -8.28
N ILE A 193 9.97 -1.72 -8.32
CA ILE A 193 10.87 -0.67 -8.82
C ILE A 193 12.17 -0.66 -8.00
N HIS A 194 12.07 -0.68 -6.66
CA HIS A 194 13.22 -0.81 -5.77
C HIS A 194 14.10 -2.01 -6.16
N SER A 195 13.50 -3.18 -6.33
CA SER A 195 14.21 -4.44 -6.63
C SER A 195 14.87 -4.43 -8.02
N VAL A 196 14.16 -3.91 -9.04
CA VAL A 196 14.66 -3.82 -10.42
C VAL A 196 15.83 -2.84 -10.51
N LEU A 197 15.69 -1.65 -9.94
CA LEU A 197 16.75 -0.64 -9.99
C LEU A 197 18.01 -1.11 -9.25
N TYR A 198 17.88 -1.76 -8.09
CA TYR A 198 19.02 -2.34 -7.39
C TYR A 198 19.67 -3.50 -8.15
N THR A 199 18.88 -4.31 -8.84
CA THR A 199 19.39 -5.37 -9.72
C THR A 199 20.20 -4.77 -10.87
N VAL A 200 19.66 -3.75 -11.55
CA VAL A 200 20.36 -3.05 -12.63
C VAL A 200 21.65 -2.39 -12.14
N LEU A 201 21.60 -1.71 -10.98
CA LEU A 201 22.77 -1.08 -10.37
C LEU A 201 23.89 -2.11 -10.12
N LYS A 202 23.55 -3.26 -9.52
CA LYS A 202 24.54 -4.32 -9.21
C LYS A 202 25.08 -5.02 -10.45
N LEU A 203 24.28 -5.18 -11.50
CA LEU A 203 24.72 -5.75 -12.78
C LEU A 203 25.63 -4.82 -13.59
N ARG A 204 25.55 -3.49 -13.36
CA ARG A 204 26.41 -2.50 -14.01
C ARG A 204 27.74 -2.29 -13.29
N MET A 205 27.86 -2.71 -12.04
CA MET A 205 29.12 -2.65 -11.30
C MET A 205 30.18 -3.57 -11.91
N PRO A 206 31.48 -3.28 -11.73
CA PRO A 206 32.55 -4.20 -12.12
C PRO A 206 32.30 -5.62 -11.60
N GLY A 207 32.47 -6.63 -12.46
CA GLY A 207 32.14 -8.03 -12.17
C GLY A 207 30.71 -8.46 -12.53
N GLY A 208 29.81 -7.52 -12.86
CA GLY A 208 28.51 -7.77 -13.46
C GLY A 208 27.67 -8.83 -12.74
N ALA A 209 27.36 -9.92 -13.44
CA ALA A 209 26.56 -11.03 -12.90
C ALA A 209 27.18 -11.68 -11.65
N ALA A 210 28.51 -11.76 -11.56
CA ALA A 210 29.19 -12.32 -10.39
C ALA A 210 29.01 -11.40 -9.16
N THR A 211 29.10 -10.09 -9.37
CA THR A 211 28.85 -9.08 -8.33
C THR A 211 27.41 -9.11 -7.85
N TYR A 212 26.45 -9.23 -8.79
CA TYR A 212 25.04 -9.43 -8.44
C TYR A 212 24.84 -10.72 -7.63
N ALA A 213 25.38 -11.85 -8.08
CA ALA A 213 25.21 -13.14 -7.40
C ALA A 213 25.78 -13.10 -5.97
N ALA A 214 26.96 -12.49 -5.79
CA ALA A 214 27.57 -12.32 -4.48
C ALA A 214 26.75 -11.42 -3.56
N GLU A 215 26.14 -10.35 -4.10
CA GLU A 215 25.24 -9.48 -3.32
C GLU A 215 23.93 -10.19 -2.99
N ALA A 216 23.36 -10.92 -3.96
CA ALA A 216 22.09 -11.63 -3.82
C ALA A 216 22.14 -12.77 -2.79
N ALA A 217 23.33 -13.36 -2.57
CA ALA A 217 23.57 -14.34 -1.53
C ALA A 217 23.55 -13.75 -0.11
N LYS A 218 23.58 -12.42 0.07
CA LYS A 218 23.60 -11.81 1.40
C LYS A 218 22.21 -11.86 2.06
N PRO A 219 22.14 -12.08 3.39
CA PRO A 219 20.90 -12.17 4.16
C PRO A 219 19.85 -11.12 3.84
N TYR A 220 20.24 -9.86 3.85
CA TYR A 220 19.28 -8.80 3.60
C TYR A 220 18.72 -8.84 2.18
N TRP A 221 19.51 -9.25 1.19
CA TRP A 221 19.12 -9.21 -0.22
C TRP A 221 18.13 -10.33 -0.56
N TYR A 222 18.44 -11.59 -0.22
CA TYR A 222 17.51 -12.68 -0.53
C TYR A 222 16.19 -12.55 0.25
N TRP A 223 16.19 -12.01 1.47
CA TRP A 223 14.94 -11.70 2.18
C TRP A 223 14.14 -10.60 1.47
N GLY A 224 14.81 -9.64 0.83
CA GLY A 224 14.18 -8.65 -0.04
C GLY A 224 13.57 -9.29 -1.29
N ILE A 225 14.27 -10.23 -1.93
CA ILE A 225 13.75 -11.03 -3.05
C ILE A 225 12.48 -11.77 -2.62
N VAL A 226 12.54 -12.52 -1.51
CA VAL A 226 11.38 -13.25 -0.97
C VAL A 226 10.21 -12.30 -0.73
N ALA A 227 10.43 -11.17 -0.05
CA ALA A 227 9.37 -10.20 0.24
C ALA A 227 8.71 -9.66 -1.04
N THR A 228 9.49 -9.18 -2.00
CA THR A 228 8.97 -8.65 -3.27
C THR A 228 8.23 -9.72 -4.07
N THR A 229 8.79 -10.93 -4.17
CA THR A 229 8.14 -12.04 -4.89
C THR A 229 6.79 -12.39 -4.28
N LEU A 230 6.68 -12.44 -2.95
CA LEU A 230 5.42 -12.73 -2.28
C LEU A 230 4.39 -11.60 -2.44
N LEU A 231 4.80 -10.34 -2.35
CA LEU A 231 3.93 -9.20 -2.67
C LEU A 231 3.40 -9.28 -4.11
N CYS A 232 4.27 -9.60 -5.07
CA CYS A 232 3.88 -9.81 -6.46
C CYS A 232 2.92 -11.00 -6.63
N LEU A 233 3.13 -12.09 -5.91
CA LEU A 233 2.30 -13.30 -5.98
C LEU A 233 0.90 -13.08 -5.39
N ILE A 234 0.78 -12.26 -4.34
CA ILE A 234 -0.51 -11.96 -3.70
C ILE A 234 -1.49 -11.31 -4.69
N LEU A 235 -1.04 -10.42 -5.58
CA LEU A 235 -1.92 -9.70 -6.51
C LEU A 235 -2.73 -10.62 -7.45
N PRO A 236 -2.11 -11.49 -8.29
CA PRO A 236 -2.85 -12.39 -9.16
C PRO A 236 -3.65 -13.44 -8.39
N LEU A 237 -3.19 -13.89 -7.22
CA LEU A 237 -3.96 -14.81 -6.37
C LEU A 237 -5.18 -14.14 -5.71
N SER A 238 -5.25 -12.80 -5.76
CA SER A 238 -6.34 -12.02 -5.19
C SER A 238 -7.38 -11.58 -6.22
N ILE A 239 -7.32 -12.03 -7.49
CA ILE A 239 -8.29 -11.58 -8.51
C ILE A 239 -9.73 -12.03 -8.20
N LEU A 240 -10.70 -11.25 -8.68
CA LEU A 240 -12.12 -11.48 -8.43
C LEU A 240 -12.59 -12.90 -8.80
N LYS A 241 -12.09 -13.47 -9.91
CA LYS A 241 -12.40 -14.87 -10.29
C LYS A 241 -12.04 -15.87 -9.20
N LEU A 242 -10.83 -15.80 -8.64
CA LEU A 242 -10.38 -16.73 -7.59
C LEU A 242 -11.14 -16.52 -6.28
N ARG A 243 -11.40 -15.25 -5.91
CA ARG A 243 -12.20 -14.91 -4.73
C ARG A 243 -13.63 -15.45 -4.81
N ARG A 244 -14.22 -15.50 -6.01
CA ARG A 244 -15.57 -16.06 -6.25
C ARG A 244 -15.56 -17.60 -6.28
N LEU A 245 -14.49 -18.21 -6.78
CA LEU A 245 -14.39 -19.67 -6.88
C LEU A 245 -14.25 -20.33 -5.50
N SER A 246 -13.38 -19.78 -4.64
CA SER A 246 -13.24 -20.25 -3.26
C SER A 246 -12.76 -19.11 -2.37
N TYR A 247 -13.69 -18.53 -1.62
CA TYR A 247 -13.40 -17.44 -0.70
C TYR A 247 -12.48 -17.89 0.45
N GLU A 248 -12.72 -19.09 0.99
CA GLU A 248 -11.93 -19.65 2.09
C GLU A 248 -10.49 -19.97 1.68
N ALA A 249 -10.28 -20.53 0.48
CA ALA A 249 -8.93 -20.74 -0.04
C ALA A 249 -8.22 -19.39 -0.27
N PHE A 250 -8.91 -18.42 -0.86
CA PHE A 250 -8.37 -17.08 -1.07
C PHE A 250 -7.90 -16.45 0.24
N ILE A 251 -8.73 -16.41 1.29
CA ILE A 251 -8.35 -15.76 2.55
C ILE A 251 -7.20 -16.50 3.25
N PHE A 252 -7.20 -17.83 3.22
CA PHE A 252 -6.11 -18.64 3.79
C PHE A 252 -4.76 -18.36 3.12
N PHE A 253 -4.70 -18.44 1.79
CA PHE A 253 -3.47 -18.17 1.05
C PHE A 253 -3.06 -16.71 1.17
N HIS A 254 -4.00 -15.77 1.08
CA HIS A 254 -3.71 -14.34 1.17
C HIS A 254 -3.07 -13.98 2.52
N TYR A 255 -3.65 -14.44 3.64
CA TYR A 255 -3.08 -14.20 4.97
C TYR A 255 -1.71 -14.88 5.14
N SER A 256 -1.58 -16.13 4.71
CA SER A 256 -0.32 -16.88 4.81
C SER A 256 0.82 -16.18 4.06
N LEU A 257 0.56 -15.78 2.80
CA LEU A 257 1.53 -15.06 2.00
C LEU A 257 1.84 -13.67 2.57
N ALA A 258 0.83 -12.95 3.08
CA ALA A 258 1.03 -11.63 3.68
C ALA A 258 1.92 -11.70 4.94
N ILE A 259 1.72 -12.70 5.80
CA ILE A 259 2.56 -12.92 7.00
C ILE A 259 4.01 -13.15 6.58
N VAL A 260 4.25 -14.05 5.63
CA VAL A 260 5.61 -14.38 5.18
C VAL A 260 6.25 -13.20 4.45
N ALA A 261 5.51 -12.44 3.64
CA ALA A 261 6.00 -11.23 2.97
C ALA A 261 6.45 -10.17 3.99
N ILE A 262 5.62 -9.92 5.01
CA ILE A 262 5.92 -8.94 6.07
C ILE A 262 7.10 -9.41 6.95
N ALA A 263 7.22 -10.71 7.22
CA ALA A 263 8.40 -11.28 7.86
C ALA A 263 9.66 -11.10 6.99
N GLY A 264 9.55 -11.30 5.68
CA GLY A 264 10.60 -11.02 4.71
C GLY A 264 11.04 -9.56 4.73
N CYS A 265 10.11 -8.61 4.77
CA CYS A 265 10.40 -7.18 4.95
C CYS A 265 11.17 -6.90 6.24
N LYS A 266 10.79 -7.54 7.35
CA LYS A 266 11.48 -7.41 8.64
C LYS A 266 12.92 -7.91 8.57
N PHE A 267 13.14 -9.09 7.98
CA PHE A 267 14.48 -9.64 7.85
C PHE A 267 15.33 -8.85 6.84
N HIS A 268 14.75 -8.39 5.73
CA HIS A 268 15.41 -7.52 4.78
C HIS A 268 16.00 -6.27 5.46
N ILE A 269 15.18 -5.52 6.19
CA ILE A 269 15.64 -4.29 6.86
C ILE A 269 16.56 -4.58 8.05
N SER A 270 16.21 -5.53 8.93
CA SER A 270 17.02 -5.81 10.12
C SER A 270 18.40 -6.36 9.78
N ARG A 271 18.54 -7.14 8.70
CA ARG A 271 19.84 -7.65 8.25
C ARG A 271 20.67 -6.57 7.54
N ARG A 272 20.04 -5.55 6.94
CA ARG A 272 20.75 -4.46 6.25
C ARG A 272 21.12 -3.29 7.17
N PHE A 273 20.21 -2.90 8.06
CA PHE A 273 20.28 -1.67 8.85
C PHE A 273 20.17 -1.90 10.35
N LYS A 274 19.93 -3.14 10.81
CA LYS A 274 19.70 -3.45 12.24
C LYS A 274 18.56 -2.57 12.78
N THR A 275 18.88 -1.67 13.71
CA THR A 275 17.96 -0.70 14.33
C THR A 275 18.16 0.73 13.84
N GLU A 276 19.10 0.96 12.92
CA GLU A 276 19.45 2.28 12.40
C GLU A 276 18.37 2.83 11.46
N TRP A 277 18.34 4.16 11.29
CA TRP A 277 17.53 4.91 10.33
C TRP A 277 16.00 4.81 10.48
N GLY A 278 15.50 4.04 11.44
CA GLY A 278 14.08 4.04 11.81
C GLY A 278 13.13 3.32 10.83
N TYR A 279 13.63 2.62 9.81
CA TYR A 279 12.75 1.89 8.86
C TYR A 279 11.85 0.84 9.54
N ASN A 280 12.30 0.29 10.68
CA ASN A 280 11.51 -0.64 11.48
C ASN A 280 10.22 -0.01 12.03
N TYR A 281 10.14 1.30 12.19
CA TYR A 281 8.95 1.98 12.72
C TYR A 281 7.73 1.81 11.79
N TRP A 282 7.92 1.76 10.47
CA TRP A 282 6.85 1.49 9.52
C TRP A 282 6.27 0.07 9.68
N LEU A 283 7.14 -0.91 9.97
CA LEU A 283 6.71 -2.27 10.30
C LEU A 283 6.01 -2.33 11.65
N TYR A 284 6.49 -1.59 12.66
CA TYR A 284 5.81 -1.54 13.97
C TYR A 284 4.42 -0.93 13.85
N ALA A 285 4.25 0.12 13.05
CA ALA A 285 2.92 0.66 12.72
C ALA A 285 2.05 -0.40 12.02
N THR A 286 2.63 -1.17 11.10
CA THR A 286 1.95 -2.27 10.41
C THR A 286 1.45 -3.33 11.39
N TYR A 287 2.30 -3.76 12.33
CA TYR A 287 1.96 -4.72 13.38
C TYR A 287 0.91 -4.19 14.33
N ALA A 288 1.00 -2.92 14.72
CA ALA A 288 0.06 -2.28 15.62
C ALA A 288 -1.35 -2.25 15.02
N VAL A 289 -1.47 -1.85 13.75
CA VAL A 289 -2.77 -1.81 13.05
C VAL A 289 -3.34 -3.21 12.89
N TRP A 290 -2.52 -4.19 12.47
CA TRP A 290 -3.00 -5.56 12.29
C TRP A 290 -3.40 -6.21 13.62
N GLY A 291 -2.54 -6.07 14.63
CA GLY A 291 -2.75 -6.60 15.97
C GLY A 291 -4.01 -6.01 16.61
N PHE A 292 -4.26 -4.71 16.43
CA PHE A 292 -5.50 -4.08 16.90
C PHE A 292 -6.75 -4.70 16.26
N ASP A 293 -6.76 -4.91 14.94
CA ASP A 293 -7.89 -5.57 14.26
C ASP A 293 -8.07 -7.02 14.75
N PHE A 294 -6.99 -7.77 14.97
CA PHE A 294 -7.05 -9.13 15.50
C PHE A 294 -7.60 -9.18 16.95
N LEU A 295 -7.07 -8.33 17.84
CA LEU A 295 -7.49 -8.27 19.24
C LEU A 295 -8.96 -7.85 19.37
N THR A 296 -9.39 -6.84 18.61
CA THR A 296 -10.80 -6.41 18.62
C THR A 296 -11.76 -7.49 18.14
N ARG A 297 -11.33 -8.36 17.20
CA ARG A 297 -12.13 -9.54 16.79
C ARG A 297 -12.25 -10.54 17.93
N ILE A 298 -11.16 -10.89 18.60
CA ILE A 298 -11.19 -11.80 19.75
C ILE A 298 -12.09 -11.26 20.85
N VAL A 299 -11.90 -9.99 21.24
CA VAL A 299 -12.72 -9.34 22.28
C VAL A 299 -14.21 -9.37 21.90
N ARG A 300 -14.56 -9.11 20.63
CA ARG A 300 -15.95 -9.20 20.17
C ARG A 300 -16.50 -10.62 20.30
N VAL A 301 -15.76 -11.64 19.86
CA VAL A 301 -16.20 -13.05 19.94
C VAL A 301 -16.37 -13.49 21.39
N VAL A 302 -15.41 -13.17 22.26
CA VAL A 302 -15.49 -13.49 23.70
C VAL A 302 -16.66 -12.78 24.35
N ARG A 303 -16.86 -11.48 24.06
CA ARG A 303 -18.01 -10.71 24.58
C ARG A 303 -19.35 -11.32 24.14
N LEU A 304 -19.51 -11.65 22.86
CA LEU A 304 -20.74 -12.24 22.34
C LEU A 304 -21.01 -13.61 22.96
N SER A 305 -19.96 -14.42 23.12
CA SER A 305 -20.03 -15.73 23.79
C SER A 305 -20.43 -15.58 25.26
N TRP A 306 -19.83 -14.62 25.98
CA TRP A 306 -20.16 -14.31 27.38
C TRP A 306 -21.61 -13.83 27.55
N MET A 307 -22.14 -13.09 26.58
CA MET A 307 -23.55 -12.65 26.57
C MET A 307 -24.53 -13.77 26.20
N GLY A 308 -24.05 -15.00 25.94
CA GLY A 308 -24.90 -16.13 25.56
C GLY A 308 -25.54 -15.99 24.18
N ILE A 309 -25.03 -15.09 23.32
CA ILE A 309 -25.58 -14.87 21.98
C ILE A 309 -25.07 -15.99 21.07
N SER A 310 -25.89 -17.02 20.85
CA SER A 310 -25.66 -18.05 19.84
C SER A 310 -26.39 -17.67 18.54
N VAL A 311 -25.65 -17.58 17.44
CA VAL A 311 -26.25 -17.44 16.10
C VAL A 311 -26.24 -18.80 15.44
N HIS A 312 -27.41 -19.34 15.13
CA HIS A 312 -27.55 -20.52 14.29
C HIS A 312 -27.64 -20.07 12.83
N ALA A 313 -26.71 -20.55 12.00
CA ALA A 313 -26.74 -20.34 10.56
C ALA A 313 -27.24 -21.63 9.91
N THR A 314 -28.42 -21.59 9.30
CA THR A 314 -28.90 -22.66 8.43
C THR A 314 -28.20 -22.53 7.08
N ILE A 315 -27.40 -23.52 6.71
CA ILE A 315 -26.71 -23.56 5.42
C ILE A 315 -27.56 -24.40 4.48
N GLU A 316 -28.24 -23.75 3.54
CA GLU A 316 -28.97 -24.44 2.48
C GLU A 316 -28.09 -24.46 1.21
N LEU A 317 -28.02 -25.63 0.56
CA LEU A 317 -27.42 -25.75 -0.77
C LEU A 317 -28.41 -25.13 -1.76
N ALA A 318 -28.11 -23.93 -2.25
CA ALA A 318 -28.82 -23.38 -3.39
C ALA A 318 -28.53 -24.27 -4.62
N GLU A 319 -29.57 -24.89 -5.19
CA GLU A 319 -29.46 -25.64 -6.44
C GLU A 319 -28.86 -24.78 -7.55
N SER A 320 -28.05 -25.41 -8.40
CA SER A 320 -27.19 -24.78 -9.41
C SER A 320 -27.92 -24.03 -10.55
N GLU A 321 -29.22 -23.76 -10.42
CA GLU A 321 -30.01 -23.07 -11.46
C GLU A 321 -30.05 -21.54 -11.33
N THR A 322 -29.45 -20.94 -10.30
CA THR A 322 -29.28 -19.49 -10.24
C THR A 322 -27.97 -19.02 -10.87
N ASP A 323 -27.70 -19.43 -12.11
CA ASP A 323 -26.68 -18.81 -12.98
C ASP A 323 -27.26 -17.59 -13.74
N VAL A 324 -28.35 -17.01 -13.22
CA VAL A 324 -29.02 -15.83 -13.77
C VAL A 324 -28.98 -14.69 -12.76
N LEU A 325 -27.82 -14.04 -12.65
CA LEU A 325 -27.78 -12.61 -12.40
C LEU A 325 -27.33 -11.93 -13.71
N LYS A 326 -28.32 -11.64 -14.55
CA LYS A 326 -28.21 -10.76 -15.72
C LYS A 326 -27.78 -9.35 -15.34
#